data_AF-A0ABD0K3W9-F1
#
_entry.id   AF-A0ABD0K3W9-F1
#
_cell.length_a   1.000
_cell.length_b   1.000
_cell.length_c   1.000
_cell.angle_alpha   90.00
_cell.angle_beta   90.00
_cell.angle_gamma   90.00
#
_symmetry.space_group_name_H-M   'P 1'
#
loop_
_entity.id
_entity.type
_entity.pdbx_description
1 polymer ?
#
loop_
_entity_poly.entity_id
_entity_poly.type
_entity_poly.pdbx_seq_one_letter_code
_entity_poly.pdbx_strand_id
1 'polypeptide(L)'
;MSVSERPRWATLHPDNWSVLEVTEWIASVVDEYALGQEVKVSLVSCFQDVNGQRLSAMTLQDFSDLDPAHGSLLFTVFRAVMSGGRLDSAEHPDDQPRTLTPIREVEGRVTRHAKQDQAPDEPRGYPPSTNREDESRGTARETTPGRGRESREKSQKDS
;
A
#
# COMPACT_ATOMS: atom_id res chain seq x y z
N MET A 1 -17.55 25.80 -29.91
CA MET A 1 -16.41 25.37 -29.08
C MET A 1 -16.99 24.47 -28.01
N SER A 2 -16.63 23.19 -27.98
CA SER A 2 -17.06 22.31 -26.89
C SER A 2 -16.28 22.70 -25.64
N VAL A 3 -16.98 22.97 -24.54
CA VAL A 3 -16.32 23.03 -23.23
C VAL A 3 -15.91 21.60 -22.91
N SER A 4 -14.63 21.37 -22.64
CA SER A 4 -14.16 20.06 -22.16
C SER A 4 -14.68 19.86 -20.74
N GLU A 5 -15.85 19.23 -20.63
CA GLU A 5 -16.43 18.82 -19.35
C GLU A 5 -15.42 17.92 -18.64
N ARG A 6 -15.13 18.23 -17.37
CA ARG A 6 -14.19 17.43 -16.58
C ARG A 6 -14.81 16.06 -16.31
N PRO A 7 -14.04 14.96 -16.42
CA PRO A 7 -14.56 13.64 -16.13
C PRO A 7 -15.01 13.60 -14.66
N ARG A 8 -16.07 12.83 -14.38
CA ARG A 8 -16.85 13.00 -13.15
C ARG A 8 -16.03 12.76 -11.88
N TRP A 9 -15.12 11.79 -11.92
CA TRP A 9 -14.16 11.52 -10.85
C TRP A 9 -13.33 12.76 -10.46
N ALA A 10 -12.96 13.60 -11.43
CA ALA A 10 -12.20 14.84 -11.21
C ALA A 10 -13.06 16.01 -10.68
N THR A 11 -14.34 15.78 -10.36
CA THR A 11 -15.27 16.77 -9.80
C THR A 11 -15.92 16.33 -8.48
N LEU A 12 -15.73 15.08 -8.07
CA LEU A 12 -16.34 14.47 -6.88
C LEU A 12 -15.26 14.05 -5.88
N HIS A 13 -15.52 14.20 -4.58
CA HIS A 13 -14.64 13.65 -3.54
C HIS A 13 -14.58 12.12 -3.67
N PRO A 14 -13.39 11.47 -3.58
CA PRO A 14 -13.22 10.06 -3.92
C PRO A 14 -14.19 9.06 -3.29
N ASP A 15 -14.59 9.22 -2.03
CA ASP A 15 -15.65 8.38 -1.41
C ASP A 15 -16.98 8.31 -2.19
N ASN A 16 -17.27 9.27 -3.07
CA ASN A 16 -18.50 9.32 -3.87
C ASN A 16 -18.32 8.74 -5.29
N TRP A 17 -17.14 8.24 -5.64
CA TRP A 17 -16.90 7.57 -6.92
C TRP A 17 -17.59 6.20 -6.95
N SER A 18 -18.31 5.86 -8.02
CA SER A 18 -18.69 4.48 -8.26
C SER A 18 -17.51 3.70 -8.87
N VAL A 19 -17.72 2.40 -9.10
CA VAL A 19 -16.77 1.54 -9.83
C VAL A 19 -16.39 2.14 -11.20
N LEU A 20 -17.33 2.83 -11.87
CA LEU A 20 -17.06 3.49 -13.16
C LEU A 20 -16.08 4.66 -12.99
N GLU A 21 -16.34 5.58 -12.06
CA GLU A 21 -15.44 6.70 -11.79
C GLU A 21 -14.06 6.24 -11.30
N VAL A 22 -13.96 5.14 -10.53
CA VAL A 22 -12.67 4.50 -10.19
C VAL A 22 -11.96 3.96 -11.44
N THR A 23 -12.69 3.29 -12.34
CA THR A 23 -12.17 2.76 -13.61
C THR A 23 -11.67 3.88 -14.53
N GLU A 24 -12.42 4.98 -14.65
CA GLU A 24 -12.02 6.17 -15.41
C GLU A 24 -10.79 6.87 -14.81
N TRP A 25 -10.67 6.92 -13.48
CA TRP A 25 -9.49 7.44 -12.81
C TRP A 25 -8.25 6.58 -13.08
N ILE A 26 -8.33 5.25 -12.90
CA ILE A 26 -7.22 4.32 -13.22
C ILE A 26 -6.81 4.45 -14.70
N ALA A 27 -7.80 4.54 -15.59
CA ALA A 27 -7.56 4.77 -17.02
C ALA A 27 -6.78 6.07 -17.27
N SER A 28 -7.14 7.16 -16.57
CA SER A 28 -6.44 8.45 -16.65
C SER A 28 -5.00 8.37 -16.12
N VAL A 29 -4.75 7.68 -15.01
CA VAL A 29 -3.39 7.52 -14.45
C VAL A 29 -2.50 6.73 -15.41
N VAL A 30 -3.03 5.68 -16.06
CA VAL A 30 -2.26 4.90 -17.04
C VAL A 30 -1.91 5.71 -18.29
N ASP A 31 -2.81 6.56 -18.77
CA ASP A 31 -2.53 7.46 -19.89
C ASP A 31 -1.57 8.60 -19.50
N GLU A 32 -1.70 9.17 -18.28
CA GLU A 32 -0.84 10.25 -17.76
C GLU A 32 0.60 9.78 -17.50
N TYR A 33 0.79 8.59 -16.95
CA TYR A 33 2.10 7.97 -16.71
C TYR A 33 2.60 7.13 -17.89
N ALA A 34 1.87 7.11 -19.00
CA ALA A 34 2.20 6.41 -20.25
C ALA A 34 2.54 4.90 -20.10
N LEU A 35 1.86 4.20 -19.16
CA LEU A 35 2.18 2.81 -18.80
C LEU A 35 1.76 1.76 -19.86
N GLY A 36 0.99 2.16 -20.87
CA GLY A 36 0.57 1.30 -21.98
C GLY A 36 -0.80 0.62 -21.80
N GLN A 37 -1.39 0.18 -22.91
CA GLN A 37 -2.77 -0.34 -22.92
C GLN A 37 -2.91 -1.72 -22.26
N GLU A 38 -1.85 -2.56 -22.28
CA GLU A 38 -1.85 -3.84 -21.56
C GLU A 38 -1.92 -3.66 -20.04
N VAL A 39 -1.16 -2.71 -19.49
CA VAL A 39 -1.24 -2.30 -18.08
C VAL A 39 -2.61 -1.69 -17.77
N LYS A 40 -3.18 -0.91 -18.69
CA LYS A 40 -4.54 -0.34 -18.55
C LYS A 40 -5.59 -1.41 -18.34
N VAL A 41 -5.61 -2.44 -19.18
CA VAL A 41 -6.56 -3.56 -19.09
C VAL A 41 -6.33 -4.36 -17.81
N SER A 42 -5.07 -4.62 -17.44
CA SER A 42 -4.73 -5.34 -16.20
C SER A 42 -5.23 -4.62 -14.96
N LEU A 43 -4.88 -3.33 -14.80
CA LEU A 43 -5.26 -2.54 -13.61
C LEU A 43 -6.78 -2.32 -13.52
N VAL A 44 -7.47 -2.09 -14.64
CA VAL A 44 -8.94 -2.04 -14.64
C VAL A 44 -9.55 -3.37 -14.21
N SER A 45 -8.97 -4.50 -14.62
CA SER A 45 -9.44 -5.83 -14.19
C SER A 45 -9.16 -6.11 -12.71
N CYS A 46 -8.05 -5.63 -12.13
CA CYS A 46 -7.76 -5.83 -10.70
C CYS A 46 -8.67 -4.99 -9.78
N PHE A 47 -9.14 -3.83 -10.25
CA PHE A 47 -9.95 -2.89 -9.47
C PHE A 47 -11.45 -2.88 -9.87
N GLN A 48 -11.90 -3.81 -10.73
CA GLN A 48 -13.26 -3.88 -11.30
C GLN A 48 -14.41 -3.94 -10.26
N ASP A 49 -14.13 -4.32 -9.01
CA ASP A 49 -15.09 -4.46 -7.91
C ASP A 49 -14.79 -3.46 -6.76
N VAL A 50 -14.08 -2.38 -7.07
CA VAL A 50 -13.66 -1.34 -6.11
C VAL A 50 -14.39 -0.03 -6.39
N ASN A 51 -15.16 0.45 -5.41
CA ASN A 51 -15.77 1.79 -5.44
C ASN A 51 -14.94 2.80 -4.63
N GLY A 52 -15.33 4.07 -4.68
CA GLY A 52 -14.66 5.17 -4.00
C GLY A 52 -14.41 4.95 -2.51
N GLN A 53 -15.44 4.54 -1.76
CA GLN A 53 -15.33 4.29 -0.32
C GLN A 53 -14.33 3.16 0.01
N ARG A 54 -14.35 2.06 -0.78
CA ARG A 54 -13.40 0.95 -0.64
C ARG A 54 -11.98 1.40 -0.95
N LEU A 55 -11.79 2.19 -2.01
CA LEU A 55 -10.50 2.75 -2.41
C LEU A 55 -9.93 3.73 -1.37
N SER A 56 -10.81 4.56 -0.75
CA SER A 56 -10.47 5.44 0.38
C SER A 56 -9.97 4.67 1.59
N ALA A 57 -10.61 3.54 1.91
CA ALA A 57 -10.29 2.70 3.07
C ALA A 57 -9.05 1.79 2.87
N MET A 58 -8.69 1.45 1.64
CA MET A 58 -7.55 0.57 1.32
C MET A 58 -6.19 1.19 1.70
N THR A 59 -5.30 0.36 2.24
CA THR A 59 -3.91 0.71 2.58
C THR A 59 -2.98 0.51 1.36
N LEU A 60 -1.71 0.94 1.50
CA LEU A 60 -0.67 0.65 0.50
C LEU A 60 -0.52 -0.85 0.23
N GLN A 61 -0.71 -1.70 1.25
CA GLN A 61 -0.63 -3.15 1.09
C GLN A 61 -1.79 -3.67 0.23
N ASP A 62 -3.03 -3.25 0.48
CA ASP A 62 -4.20 -3.69 -0.31
C ASP A 62 -4.07 -3.32 -1.80
N PHE A 63 -3.48 -2.16 -2.11
CA PHE A 63 -3.18 -1.79 -3.50
C PHE A 63 -2.07 -2.66 -4.11
N SER A 64 -1.02 -2.97 -3.35
CA SER A 64 0.09 -3.83 -3.79
C SER A 64 -0.30 -5.32 -3.92
N ASP A 65 -1.29 -5.78 -3.16
CA ASP A 65 -1.84 -7.13 -3.27
C ASP A 65 -2.75 -7.30 -4.51
N LEU A 66 -3.37 -6.20 -5.00
CA LEU A 66 -4.13 -6.20 -6.26
C LEU A 66 -3.24 -6.06 -7.49
N ASP A 67 -2.19 -5.24 -7.44
CA ASP A 67 -1.16 -5.19 -8.50
C ASP A 67 0.24 -4.91 -7.90
N PRO A 68 1.12 -5.92 -7.81
CA PRO A 68 2.45 -5.75 -7.22
C PRO A 68 3.40 -4.82 -7.97
N ALA A 69 3.10 -4.44 -9.21
CA ALA A 69 3.97 -3.61 -10.05
C ALA A 69 3.63 -2.11 -9.97
N HIS A 70 2.35 -1.76 -9.86
CA HIS A 70 1.85 -0.39 -9.93
C HIS A 70 0.96 0.01 -8.75
N GLY A 71 0.61 -0.91 -7.84
CA GLY A 71 -0.22 -0.62 -6.66
C GLY A 71 0.31 0.52 -5.80
N SER A 72 1.64 0.60 -5.64
CA SER A 72 2.31 1.70 -4.92
C SER A 72 2.19 3.05 -5.64
N LEU A 73 2.25 3.07 -6.98
CA LEU A 73 2.00 4.26 -7.79
C LEU A 73 0.53 4.70 -7.67
N LEU A 74 -0.41 3.78 -7.87
CA LEU A 74 -1.85 4.04 -7.76
C LEU A 74 -2.21 4.58 -6.37
N PHE A 75 -1.69 3.98 -5.29
CA PHE A 75 -1.90 4.47 -3.92
C PHE A 75 -1.35 5.89 -3.75
N THR A 76 -0.14 6.17 -4.25
CA THR A 76 0.49 7.49 -4.13
C THR A 76 -0.32 8.58 -4.86
N VAL A 77 -0.72 8.31 -6.11
CA VAL A 77 -1.56 9.24 -6.90
C VAL A 77 -2.93 9.42 -6.24
N PHE A 78 -3.55 8.34 -5.74
CA PHE A 78 -4.84 8.41 -5.06
C PHE A 78 -4.79 9.26 -3.77
N ARG A 79 -3.73 9.14 -2.96
CA ARG A 79 -3.56 9.97 -1.77
C ARG A 79 -3.31 11.45 -2.12
N ALA A 80 -2.65 11.73 -3.24
CA ALA A 80 -2.55 13.09 -3.78
C ALA A 80 -3.93 13.66 -4.19
N VAL A 81 -4.79 12.86 -4.83
CA VAL A 81 -6.17 13.26 -5.18
C VAL A 81 -6.99 13.56 -3.91
N MET A 82 -6.97 12.69 -2.89
CA MET A 82 -7.67 12.96 -1.63
C MET A 82 -7.13 14.19 -0.88
N SER A 83 -5.85 14.51 -1.04
CA SER A 83 -5.22 15.72 -0.48
C SER A 83 -5.46 16.98 -1.33
N GLY A 84 -6.40 16.95 -2.28
CA GLY A 84 -6.74 18.09 -3.15
C GLY A 84 -5.65 18.46 -4.15
N GLY A 85 -4.79 17.52 -4.52
CA GLY A 85 -3.64 17.73 -5.42
C GLY A 85 -2.41 18.32 -4.72
N ARG A 86 -2.46 18.61 -3.43
CA ARG A 86 -1.33 19.17 -2.67
C ARG A 86 -0.44 18.04 -2.14
N LEU A 87 0.50 17.59 -2.98
CA LEU A 87 1.71 16.91 -2.52
C LEU A 87 2.62 17.94 -1.82
N ASP A 88 2.25 18.33 -0.60
CA ASP A 88 3.21 18.94 0.31
C ASP A 88 4.37 17.97 0.54
N SER A 89 5.56 18.55 0.71
CA SER A 89 6.79 17.79 0.89
C SER A 89 6.70 16.88 2.11
N ALA A 90 7.46 15.78 2.09
CA ALA A 90 7.72 15.00 3.28
C ALA A 90 8.59 15.82 4.27
N GLU A 91 7.95 16.72 5.02
CA GLU A 91 8.58 17.37 6.16
C GLU A 91 8.90 16.32 7.23
N HIS A 92 10.13 16.35 7.75
CA HIS A 92 10.55 15.42 8.79
C HIS A 92 9.67 15.59 10.04
N PRO A 93 9.28 14.49 10.71
CA PRO A 93 8.68 14.55 12.04
C PRO A 93 9.74 14.84 13.12
N ASP A 94 10.55 15.88 12.92
CA ASP A 94 11.62 16.34 13.82
C ASP A 94 11.66 17.87 13.98
N ASP A 95 10.49 18.52 14.05
CA ASP A 95 10.34 19.75 14.82
C ASP A 95 9.49 19.47 16.06
N GLN A 96 10.18 19.11 17.15
CA GLN A 96 9.58 18.94 18.47
C GLN A 96 10.04 20.08 19.38
N PRO A 97 9.34 21.24 19.40
CA PRO A 97 9.64 22.34 20.30
C PRO A 97 9.23 21.99 21.74
N ARG A 98 10.01 21.12 22.39
CA ARG A 98 10.12 21.11 23.84
C ARG A 98 10.68 22.47 24.26
N THR A 99 9.90 23.28 24.98
CA THR A 99 10.26 23.78 26.32
C THR A 99 9.20 24.74 26.86
N LEU A 100 8.48 24.25 27.87
CA LEU A 100 8.05 24.91 29.10
C LEU A 100 8.10 26.46 29.22
N THR A 101 6.96 26.99 29.66
CA THR A 101 6.79 28.14 30.59
C THR A 101 7.26 29.55 30.19
N PRO A 102 6.33 30.54 30.13
CA PRO A 102 6.69 31.93 30.40
C PRO A 102 6.91 32.13 31.91
N ILE A 103 8.04 32.76 32.30
CA ILE A 103 8.35 33.10 33.70
C ILE A 103 8.11 34.59 33.92
N ARG A 104 7.30 34.93 34.94
CA ARG A 104 7.51 36.05 35.89
C ARG A 104 6.46 36.01 37.02
N GLU A 105 6.89 35.62 38.22
CA GLU A 105 7.20 36.51 39.36
C GLU A 105 5.97 36.98 40.17
N VAL A 106 5.57 36.15 41.16
CA VAL A 106 5.03 36.58 42.47
C VAL A 106 5.67 35.70 43.55
N GLU A 107 6.00 36.26 44.71
CA GLU A 107 6.80 35.61 45.77
C GLU A 107 6.03 34.53 46.57
N GLY A 108 6.71 33.45 46.99
CA GLY A 108 6.02 32.23 47.45
C GLY A 108 6.73 31.25 48.41
N ARG A 109 7.59 31.73 49.33
CA ARG A 109 8.04 31.03 50.57
C ARG A 109 8.62 29.58 50.51
N VAL A 110 9.94 29.51 50.79
CA VAL A 110 10.52 28.73 51.94
C VAL A 110 10.59 27.18 51.86
N THR A 111 11.73 26.72 51.31
CA THR A 111 12.67 25.70 51.88
C THR A 111 12.49 24.18 51.74
N ARG A 112 13.67 23.52 51.72
CA ARG A 112 14.03 22.12 52.03
C ARG A 112 13.96 21.10 50.88
N HIS A 113 14.88 20.13 50.77
CA HIS A 113 16.34 20.03 51.07
C HIS A 113 16.79 18.60 50.66
N ALA A 114 17.93 18.44 49.98
CA ALA A 114 18.52 17.14 49.56
C ALA A 114 17.60 16.30 48.63
N LYS A 115 18.05 15.23 47.93
CA LYS A 115 19.32 14.46 47.91
C LYS A 115 19.46 13.95 46.44
N GLN A 116 20.58 14.06 45.71
CA GLN A 116 21.78 13.19 45.79
C GLN A 116 21.40 11.70 45.99
N ASP A 117 21.74 10.75 45.10
CA ASP A 117 23.12 10.27 44.87
C ASP A 117 23.28 9.28 43.68
N GLN A 118 24.45 9.27 43.04
CA GLN A 118 25.16 8.17 42.31
C GLN A 118 24.53 7.32 41.15
N ALA A 119 25.44 6.69 40.38
CA ALA A 119 25.30 5.70 39.30
C ALA A 119 26.38 4.59 39.53
N PRO A 120 26.91 3.77 38.59
CA PRO A 120 26.50 3.27 37.26
C PRO A 120 26.60 1.70 37.18
N ASP A 121 27.26 1.12 36.15
CA ASP A 121 27.74 -0.30 35.95
C ASP A 121 26.70 -1.44 35.75
N GLU A 122 26.55 -2.02 34.53
CA GLU A 122 27.26 -3.20 33.96
C GLU A 122 26.62 -4.59 34.38
N PRO A 123 26.98 -5.78 33.84
CA PRO A 123 26.80 -6.15 32.43
C PRO A 123 26.38 -7.64 32.16
N ARG A 124 26.41 -8.05 30.87
CA ARG A 124 26.54 -9.42 30.31
C ARG A 124 25.42 -10.45 30.49
N GLY A 125 25.02 -11.09 29.37
CA GLY A 125 24.17 -12.29 29.36
C GLY A 125 23.88 -12.89 27.96
N TYR A 126 24.86 -13.52 27.31
CA TYR A 126 24.73 -14.22 26.01
C TYR A 126 25.71 -15.42 25.94
N PRO A 127 25.41 -16.54 25.23
CA PRO A 127 24.13 -17.26 25.28
C PRO A 127 24.06 -18.82 25.30
N PRO A 128 25.08 -19.65 24.98
CA PRO A 128 24.91 -20.54 23.82
C PRO A 128 24.80 -22.05 24.11
N SER A 129 23.75 -22.71 23.60
CA SER A 129 23.70 -24.17 23.33
C SER A 129 22.51 -24.52 22.40
N THR A 130 22.65 -24.94 21.13
CA THR A 130 23.36 -26.07 20.45
C THR A 130 22.45 -27.25 20.12
N ASN A 131 22.27 -27.46 18.82
CA ASN A 131 22.05 -28.70 18.05
C ASN A 131 21.03 -29.77 18.51
N ARG A 132 20.26 -30.24 17.53
CA ARG A 132 20.07 -31.69 17.33
C ARG A 132 19.92 -32.01 15.84
N GLU A 133 20.62 -33.06 15.40
CA GLU A 133 20.47 -33.76 14.12
C GLU A 133 19.12 -34.56 14.09
N ASP A 134 18.68 -35.29 13.06
CA ASP A 134 19.41 -35.96 11.95
C ASP A 134 18.48 -36.40 10.77
N GLU A 135 19.06 -37.07 9.76
CA GLU A 135 18.49 -37.86 8.64
C GLU A 135 16.99 -38.27 8.67
N SER A 136 16.34 -38.22 7.49
CA SER A 136 15.73 -39.42 6.87
C SER A 136 15.33 -39.30 5.37
N ARG A 137 16.27 -39.70 4.51
CA ARG A 137 16.13 -40.64 3.36
C ARG A 137 14.85 -40.69 2.48
N GLY A 138 15.09 -40.56 1.16
CA GLY A 138 14.47 -41.42 0.11
C GLY A 138 13.09 -40.99 -0.42
N THR A 139 12.63 -41.45 -1.60
CA THR A 139 13.27 -42.24 -2.69
C THR A 139 12.64 -41.85 -4.03
N ALA A 140 13.33 -42.12 -5.15
CA ALA A 140 12.82 -41.81 -6.50
C ALA A 140 11.59 -42.66 -6.88
N ARG A 141 10.69 -42.10 -7.71
CA ARG A 141 9.70 -42.88 -8.45
C ARG A 141 9.27 -42.25 -9.77
N GLU A 142 9.85 -42.75 -10.85
CA GLU A 142 9.38 -42.58 -12.21
C GLU A 142 8.13 -43.43 -12.45
N THR A 143 7.05 -42.86 -13.00
CA THR A 143 5.96 -43.61 -13.65
C THR A 143 5.11 -42.72 -14.56
N THR A 144 5.35 -42.77 -15.87
CA THR A 144 4.30 -42.57 -16.91
C THR A 144 3.33 -43.77 -16.84
N PRO A 145 2.02 -43.65 -17.17
CA PRO A 145 1.55 -43.26 -18.52
C PRO A 145 0.29 -42.36 -18.55
N GLY A 146 -0.15 -41.92 -19.74
CA GLY A 146 -1.35 -41.06 -19.87
C GLY A 146 -1.81 -40.69 -21.29
N ARG A 147 -1.65 -41.58 -22.28
CA ARG A 147 -2.01 -41.29 -23.68
C ARG A 147 -3.52 -41.45 -23.91
N GLY A 148 -4.26 -40.37 -24.20
CA GLY A 148 -5.63 -40.49 -24.70
C GLY A 148 -6.49 -39.22 -24.72
N ARG A 149 -6.69 -38.64 -25.91
CA ARG A 149 -7.92 -37.91 -26.30
C ARG A 149 -8.04 -37.82 -27.83
N GLU A 150 -8.66 -38.85 -28.42
CA GLU A 150 -9.29 -38.79 -29.75
C GLU A 150 -10.82 -38.61 -29.59
N SER A 151 -11.53 -38.27 -30.68
CA SER A 151 -12.93 -37.77 -30.71
C SER A 151 -13.05 -36.31 -30.21
N ARG A 152 -13.90 -35.40 -30.72
CA ARG A 152 -14.94 -35.36 -31.80
C ARG A 152 -15.18 -33.85 -32.11
N GLU A 153 -15.83 -33.34 -33.16
CA GLU A 153 -16.46 -33.82 -34.41
C GLU A 153 -16.48 -32.62 -35.39
N LYS A 154 -16.15 -32.73 -36.69
CA LYS A 154 -16.98 -32.96 -37.91
C LYS A 154 -18.29 -32.13 -38.04
N SER A 155 -18.56 -31.69 -39.29
CA SER A 155 -19.67 -30.82 -39.75
C SER A 155 -19.53 -29.33 -39.36
N GLN A 156 -19.94 -28.35 -40.17
CA GLN A 156 -20.49 -28.37 -41.54
C GLN A 156 -20.09 -27.07 -42.28
N LYS A 157 -20.01 -27.09 -43.62
CA LYS A 157 -19.93 -25.87 -44.44
C LYS A 157 -20.61 -26.09 -45.80
N ASP A 158 -21.88 -25.76 -45.85
CA ASP A 158 -22.65 -25.60 -47.09
C ASP A 158 -22.14 -24.40 -47.92
N SER A 159 -22.60 -24.27 -49.16
CA SER A 159 -22.24 -23.22 -50.13
C SER A 159 -23.46 -22.83 -50.96
#